data_AF-A0A952U7I2-F1
#
_entry.id   AF-A0A952U7I2-F1
#
_cell.length_a   1.000
_cell.length_b   1.000
_cell.length_c   1.000
_cell.angle_alpha   90.00
_cell.angle_beta   90.00
_cell.angle_gamma   90.00
#
_symmetry.space_group_name_H-M   'P 1'
#
loop_
_entity.id
_entity.type
_entity.pdbx_description
1 polymer ?
#
loop_
_entity_poly.entity_id
_entity_poly.type
_entity_poly.pdbx_seq_one_letter_code
_entity_poly.pdbx_strand_id
1 'polypeptide(L)'
;MPLFLIRLLDEVLERMEQEPRLRHFTLDGESSLIDAYLKVRPENFERVEKLVKEGRLLLGPWYVAPEPALTNVESLIRNLLLGLRTARVFGTPMMVAYLPESGVLHSALPQILKSFGIKTVLASFEDTQEGVEFHYRGLDGTLAVIGDLRESLFASDDTFVSIRRKLAPLSDSGHLLLLSQWEVGTTLKKAGTWLRKLAKAASDLQDDVIVSTPAAFANALEVNVLNSELPIYDRQPELTAAGRQVRDWNVSITRGVLRWIEPFFAWAENAQLGRTESHLRRPQTLIQDLWRHILRDQADPQLHEPENVEQLAARTRYYRERVDDLRDVPLNSMTENVNTAVLPVQGVTALIVYNSNSQTYRGAFRFKIGWARSQPEVDKQYSLVVYNANGQRVGMAVPSDQSEFVQELLFSAEIPAFGYSSFSVALEPTPTDLVLPTTKAGAAPDLLGYVTGFHPGSLPLSTGLISVSDWRFEVTTIKLPENPDQRGLILRGSCRVDEPLMVTLTPWRVFKKCEVVSMDEAPIGGTVAIDPATGTLKFKATAHRLITLWLHD
;
A
#
# COMPACT_ATOMS: atom_id res chain seq x y z
N MET A 1 6.00 19.31 -9.57
CA MET A 1 4.83 20.18 -9.34
C MET A 1 4.77 21.24 -10.42
N PRO A 2 3.61 21.47 -11.06
CA PRO A 2 3.47 22.51 -12.07
C PRO A 2 3.66 23.93 -11.52
N LEU A 3 4.15 24.86 -12.34
CA LEU A 3 4.38 26.26 -11.94
C LEU A 3 3.09 26.96 -11.46
N PHE A 4 1.95 26.58 -12.03
CA PHE A 4 0.65 27.14 -11.64
C PHE A 4 0.33 26.85 -10.17
N LEU A 5 0.65 25.65 -9.67
CA LEU A 5 0.32 25.24 -8.32
C LEU A 5 1.22 25.91 -7.29
N ILE A 6 2.48 26.18 -7.66
CA ILE A 6 3.40 27.01 -6.85
C ILE A 6 2.79 28.41 -6.65
N ARG A 7 2.34 29.04 -7.74
CA ARG A 7 1.74 30.39 -7.69
C ARG A 7 0.44 30.42 -6.88
N LEU A 8 -0.39 29.38 -7.00
CA LEU A 8 -1.60 29.27 -6.19
C LEU A 8 -1.27 29.26 -4.70
N LEU A 9 -0.29 28.44 -4.29
CA LEU A 9 0.11 28.36 -2.88
C LEU A 9 0.75 29.66 -2.39
N ASP A 10 1.61 30.29 -3.19
CA ASP A 10 2.17 31.63 -2.88
C ASP A 10 1.02 32.63 -2.60
N GLU A 11 0.02 32.68 -3.50
CA GLU A 11 -1.14 33.57 -3.35
C GLU A 11 -2.02 33.19 -2.15
N VAL A 12 -2.28 31.91 -1.90
CA VAL A 12 -3.09 31.46 -0.76
C VAL A 12 -2.43 31.87 0.56
N LEU A 13 -1.13 31.62 0.73
CA LEU A 13 -0.40 31.97 1.95
C LEU A 13 -0.43 33.48 2.20
N GLU A 14 -0.13 34.30 1.18
CA GLU A 14 -0.20 35.76 1.27
C GLU A 14 -1.61 36.25 1.65
N ARG A 15 -2.65 35.67 1.04
CA ARG A 15 -4.04 36.09 1.30
C ARG A 15 -4.49 35.74 2.69
N MET A 16 -4.12 34.56 3.18
CA MET A 16 -4.42 34.16 4.56
C MET A 16 -3.73 35.10 5.54
N GLU A 17 -2.49 35.49 5.30
CA GLU A 17 -1.79 36.44 6.17
C GLU A 17 -2.40 37.85 6.16
N GLN A 18 -2.88 38.31 5.00
CA GLN A 18 -3.38 39.68 4.82
C GLN A 18 -4.87 39.87 5.13
N GLU A 19 -5.70 38.84 4.99
CA GLU A 19 -7.16 38.92 5.16
C GLU A 19 -7.63 38.01 6.31
N PRO A 20 -7.83 38.56 7.53
CA PRO A 20 -8.24 37.79 8.70
C PRO A 20 -9.60 37.09 8.56
N ARG A 21 -10.47 37.55 7.64
CA ARG A 21 -11.76 36.89 7.38
C ARG A 21 -11.61 35.60 6.57
N LEU A 22 -10.49 35.40 5.87
CA LEU A 22 -10.14 34.13 5.25
C LEU A 22 -9.60 33.19 6.34
N ARG A 23 -10.51 32.64 7.13
CA ARG A 23 -10.17 31.88 8.34
C ARG A 23 -9.53 30.54 8.02
N HIS A 24 -10.08 29.81 7.04
CA HIS A 24 -9.69 28.43 6.75
C HIS A 24 -9.50 28.22 5.25
N PHE A 25 -8.50 27.41 4.91
CA PHE A 25 -8.25 26.89 3.57
C PHE A 25 -7.89 25.41 3.68
N THR A 26 -8.60 24.56 2.94
CA THR A 26 -8.33 23.11 2.88
C THR A 26 -7.52 22.81 1.64
N LEU A 27 -6.35 22.21 1.80
CA LEU A 27 -5.49 21.84 0.68
C LEU A 27 -5.89 20.46 0.12
N ASP A 28 -7.13 20.38 -0.37
CA ASP A 28 -7.77 19.20 -0.98
C ASP A 28 -7.71 17.90 -0.15
N GLY A 29 -7.53 18.02 1.16
CA GLY A 29 -7.40 16.86 2.04
C GLY A 29 -6.09 16.08 1.86
N GLU A 30 -5.10 16.65 1.16
CA GLU A 30 -3.84 15.99 0.84
C GLU A 30 -2.61 16.76 1.35
N SER A 31 -1.54 16.02 1.64
CA SER A 31 -0.28 16.58 2.15
C SER A 31 0.84 16.59 1.10
N SER A 32 0.64 15.95 -0.07
CA SER A 32 1.65 15.84 -1.11
C SER A 32 1.98 17.20 -1.73
N LEU A 33 0.99 18.10 -1.80
CA LEU A 33 1.15 19.44 -2.36
C LEU A 33 2.09 20.29 -1.54
N ILE A 34 1.98 20.24 -0.21
CA ILE A 34 2.86 21.02 0.67
C ILE A 34 4.29 20.46 0.67
N ASP A 35 4.44 19.13 0.64
CA ASP A 35 5.75 18.47 0.45
C ASP A 35 6.41 18.91 -0.88
N ALA A 36 5.65 18.94 -1.97
CA ALA A 36 6.16 19.34 -3.28
C ALA A 36 6.46 20.85 -3.36
N TYR A 37 5.65 21.68 -2.70
CA TYR A 37 5.84 23.12 -2.64
C TYR A 37 7.11 23.53 -1.91
N LEU A 38 7.34 22.97 -0.72
CA LEU A 38 8.49 23.32 0.11
C LEU A 38 9.83 22.82 -0.46
N LYS A 39 9.82 21.87 -1.39
CA LYS A 39 11.02 21.51 -2.19
C LYS A 39 11.47 22.64 -3.12
N VAL A 40 10.54 23.49 -3.56
CA VAL A 40 10.82 24.62 -4.45
C VAL A 40 10.89 25.94 -3.69
N ARG A 41 10.09 26.08 -2.63
CA ARG A 41 9.96 27.27 -1.77
C ARG A 41 10.26 26.94 -0.30
N PRO A 42 11.46 26.43 0.04
CA PRO A 42 11.79 26.05 1.42
C PRO A 42 11.69 27.23 2.40
N GLU A 43 11.86 28.47 1.93
CA GLU A 43 11.72 29.70 2.72
C GLU A 43 10.31 29.89 3.32
N ASN A 44 9.29 29.22 2.77
CA ASN A 44 7.91 29.33 3.26
C ASN A 44 7.56 28.29 4.33
N PHE A 45 8.53 27.47 4.79
CA PHE A 45 8.27 26.44 5.81
C PHE A 45 7.62 27.01 7.08
N GLU A 46 8.19 28.06 7.65
CA GLU A 46 7.67 28.67 8.90
C GLU A 46 6.27 29.30 8.71
N ARG A 47 6.00 29.86 7.53
CA ARG A 47 4.68 30.43 7.20
C ARG A 47 3.62 29.34 7.16
N VAL A 48 3.93 28.23 6.49
CA VAL A 48 3.06 27.05 6.41
C VAL A 48 2.83 26.48 7.81
N GLU A 49 3.90 26.23 8.57
CA GLU A 49 3.81 25.69 9.94
C GLU A 49 2.92 26.56 10.83
N LYS A 50 3.11 27.88 10.80
CA LYS A 50 2.28 28.83 11.55
C LYS A 50 0.80 28.72 11.18
N LEU A 51 0.47 28.78 9.88
CA LEU A 51 -0.93 28.73 9.44
C LEU A 51 -1.60 27.39 9.75
N VAL A 52 -0.86 26.28 9.72
CA VAL A 52 -1.37 24.96 10.11
C VAL A 52 -1.63 24.88 11.61
N LYS A 53 -0.69 25.36 12.45
CA LYS A 53 -0.88 25.41 13.92
C LYS A 53 -2.05 26.30 14.34
N GLU A 54 -2.28 27.40 13.61
CA GLU A 54 -3.43 28.28 13.84
C GLU A 54 -4.77 27.68 13.32
N GLY A 55 -4.75 26.50 12.70
CA GLY A 55 -5.94 25.87 12.10
C GLY A 55 -6.48 26.60 10.88
N ARG A 56 -5.66 27.48 10.27
CA ARG A 56 -6.03 28.26 9.10
C ARG A 56 -5.77 27.48 7.82
N LEU A 57 -4.65 26.79 7.73
CA LEU A 57 -4.34 25.88 6.62
C LEU A 57 -4.55 24.44 7.09
N LEU A 58 -5.45 23.71 6.44
CA LEU A 58 -5.78 22.33 6.80
C LEU A 58 -5.08 21.36 5.85
N LEU A 59 -4.39 20.38 6.42
CA LEU A 59 -3.62 19.36 5.72
C LEU A 59 -4.09 17.95 6.10
N GLY A 60 -3.97 17.02 5.16
CA GLY A 60 -4.32 15.62 5.35
C GLY A 60 -5.84 15.37 5.37
N PRO A 61 -6.28 14.15 5.73
CA PRO A 61 -5.48 13.07 6.30
C PRO A 61 -4.67 12.30 5.26
N TRP A 62 -4.96 12.48 3.98
CA TRP A 62 -4.31 11.75 2.91
C TRP A 62 -2.94 12.34 2.57
N TYR A 63 -2.06 11.51 2.03
CA TYR A 63 -0.85 11.99 1.37
C TYR A 63 -1.21 12.56 0.00
N VAL A 64 -1.93 11.80 -0.83
CA VAL A 64 -2.52 12.24 -2.10
C VAL A 64 -4.03 12.03 -2.07
N ALA A 65 -4.82 12.80 -2.83
CA ALA A 65 -6.25 12.52 -3.01
C ALA A 65 -6.43 11.12 -3.68
N PRO A 66 -6.92 10.09 -2.97
CA PRO A 66 -7.05 8.77 -3.55
C PRO A 66 -8.33 8.62 -4.38
N GLU A 67 -8.31 7.68 -5.32
CA GLU A 67 -9.50 7.04 -5.88
C GLU A 67 -9.72 5.69 -5.18
N PRO A 68 -10.54 5.60 -4.11
CA PRO A 68 -10.53 4.43 -3.23
C PRO A 68 -10.91 3.14 -3.96
N ALA A 69 -11.90 3.21 -4.85
CA ALA A 69 -12.37 2.06 -5.61
C ALA A 69 -11.33 1.48 -6.60
N LEU A 70 -10.33 2.27 -6.99
CA LEU A 70 -9.29 1.89 -7.95
C LEU A 70 -7.99 1.42 -7.29
N THR A 71 -7.87 1.55 -5.98
CA THR A 71 -6.64 1.21 -5.24
C THR A 71 -6.85 0.01 -4.32
N ASN A 72 -5.75 -0.61 -3.88
CA ASN A 72 -5.83 -1.71 -2.93
C ASN A 72 -5.79 -1.20 -1.47
N VAL A 73 -6.15 -2.08 -0.54
CA VAL A 73 -6.19 -1.79 0.90
C VAL A 73 -4.86 -1.26 1.44
N GLU A 74 -3.73 -1.84 1.01
CA GLU A 74 -2.41 -1.40 1.49
C GLU A 74 -2.06 0.01 1.00
N SER A 75 -2.36 0.35 -0.26
CA SER A 75 -2.22 1.71 -0.79
C SER A 75 -3.01 2.71 0.03
N LEU A 76 -4.28 2.42 0.37
CA LEU A 76 -5.11 3.30 1.19
C LEU A 76 -4.51 3.52 2.59
N ILE A 77 -4.02 2.44 3.21
CA ILE A 77 -3.36 2.51 4.52
C ILE A 77 -2.05 3.31 4.43
N ARG A 78 -1.23 3.10 3.39
CA ARG A 78 0.03 3.85 3.20
C ARG A 78 -0.24 5.32 2.91
N ASN A 79 -1.31 5.62 2.19
CA ASN A 79 -1.73 6.98 1.90
C ASN A 79 -2.07 7.74 3.20
N LEU A 80 -2.83 7.14 4.12
CA LEU A 80 -3.13 7.73 5.44
C LEU A 80 -1.88 7.84 6.32
N LEU A 81 -1.06 6.78 6.39
CA LEU A 81 0.19 6.79 7.16
C LEU A 81 1.10 7.94 6.75
N LEU A 82 1.34 8.09 5.44
CA LEU A 82 2.20 9.13 4.89
C LEU A 82 1.54 10.52 5.04
N GLY A 83 0.24 10.63 4.83
CA GLY A 83 -0.49 11.88 4.89
C GLY A 83 -0.50 12.47 6.29
N LEU A 84 -0.96 11.69 7.26
CA LEU A 84 -0.98 12.08 8.67
C LEU A 84 0.42 12.38 9.19
N ARG A 85 1.44 11.57 8.82
CA ARG A 85 2.83 11.84 9.20
C ARG A 85 3.32 13.17 8.62
N THR A 86 3.04 13.43 7.35
CA THR A 86 3.48 14.67 6.67
C THR A 86 2.80 15.89 7.28
N ALA A 87 1.49 15.83 7.50
CA ALA A 87 0.74 16.92 8.14
C ALA A 87 1.20 17.19 9.59
N ARG A 88 1.51 16.15 10.37
CA ARG A 88 2.01 16.26 11.76
C ARG A 88 3.35 16.99 11.89
N VAL A 89 4.13 17.12 10.81
CA VAL A 89 5.35 17.96 10.81
C VAL A 89 5.00 19.44 11.01
N PHE A 90 3.84 19.87 10.50
CA PHE A 90 3.43 21.27 10.53
C PHE A 90 2.46 21.59 11.68
N GLY A 91 1.61 20.63 12.07
CA GLY A 91 0.66 20.80 13.17
C GLY A 91 -0.40 19.71 13.20
N THR A 92 -1.58 20.02 13.74
CA THR A 92 -2.66 19.03 13.87
C THR A 92 -3.26 18.71 12.50
N PRO A 93 -3.27 17.44 12.05
CA PRO A 93 -3.90 17.06 10.79
C PRO A 93 -5.42 17.18 10.84
N MET A 94 -6.04 17.35 9.69
CA MET A 94 -7.48 17.22 9.53
C MET A 94 -7.89 15.74 9.63
N MET A 95 -8.71 15.41 10.63
CA MET A 95 -9.12 14.03 10.94
C MET A 95 -10.48 13.65 10.31
N VAL A 96 -10.66 13.93 9.02
CA VAL A 96 -11.84 13.53 8.23
C VAL A 96 -11.38 13.01 6.87
N ALA A 97 -11.94 11.90 6.39
CA ALA A 97 -11.66 11.40 5.04
C ALA A 97 -12.34 12.29 4.01
N TYR A 98 -11.65 13.35 3.60
CA TYR A 98 -12.13 14.33 2.62
C TYR A 98 -11.81 13.84 1.21
N LEU A 99 -12.86 13.53 0.44
CA LEU A 99 -12.82 12.92 -0.91
C LEU A 99 -13.86 13.59 -1.82
N PRO A 100 -13.83 14.93 -2.00
CA PRO A 100 -14.88 15.67 -2.69
C PRO A 100 -15.08 15.27 -4.15
N GLU A 101 -14.07 14.67 -4.79
CA GLU A 101 -14.12 14.23 -6.18
C GLU A 101 -14.43 12.73 -6.34
N SER A 102 -14.49 11.96 -5.25
CA SER A 102 -14.71 10.51 -5.32
C SER A 102 -16.19 10.15 -5.18
N GLY A 103 -16.75 9.50 -6.21
CA GLY A 103 -18.13 8.97 -6.19
C GLY A 103 -18.28 7.49 -5.85
N VAL A 104 -17.17 6.76 -5.70
CA VAL A 104 -17.19 5.32 -5.42
C VAL A 104 -16.17 4.97 -4.34
N LEU A 105 -16.64 4.41 -3.23
CA LEU A 105 -15.82 4.11 -2.05
C LEU A 105 -15.46 2.63 -1.96
N HIS A 106 -14.28 2.34 -1.39
CA HIS A 106 -13.77 0.99 -1.21
C HIS A 106 -14.35 0.33 0.05
N SER A 107 -14.99 -0.83 -0.04
CA SER A 107 -15.71 -1.47 1.08
C SER A 107 -14.91 -1.74 2.38
N ALA A 108 -13.58 -1.84 2.32
CA ALA A 108 -12.72 -1.90 3.52
C ALA A 108 -12.47 -0.55 4.22
N LEU A 109 -12.88 0.57 3.61
CA LEU A 109 -12.55 1.92 4.08
C LEU A 109 -13.07 2.22 5.50
N PRO A 110 -14.27 1.77 5.95
CA PRO A 110 -14.74 2.02 7.31
C PRO A 110 -13.79 1.49 8.39
N GLN A 111 -13.32 0.25 8.26
CA GLN A 111 -12.37 -0.34 9.23
C GLN A 111 -10.97 0.29 9.13
N ILE A 112 -10.54 0.69 7.93
CA ILE A 112 -9.28 1.42 7.75
C ILE A 112 -9.37 2.75 8.50
N LEU A 113 -10.36 3.59 8.19
CA LEU A 113 -10.53 4.91 8.80
C LEU A 113 -10.68 4.85 10.31
N LYS A 114 -11.51 3.92 10.82
CA LYS A 114 -11.65 3.69 12.26
C LYS A 114 -10.31 3.36 12.91
N SER A 115 -9.44 2.60 12.23
CA SER A 115 -8.11 2.28 12.74
C SER A 115 -7.17 3.48 12.82
N PHE A 116 -7.46 4.58 12.11
CA PHE A 116 -6.74 5.87 12.21
C PHE A 116 -7.49 6.88 13.10
N GLY A 117 -8.58 6.47 13.74
CA GLY A 117 -9.42 7.37 14.55
C GLY A 117 -10.31 8.31 13.73
N ILE A 118 -10.49 8.06 12.44
CA ILE A 118 -11.37 8.84 11.55
C ILE A 118 -12.72 8.12 11.50
N LYS A 119 -13.82 8.84 11.77
CA LYS A 119 -15.17 8.27 11.78
C LYS A 119 -16.05 8.73 10.63
N THR A 120 -15.63 9.78 9.92
CA THR A 120 -16.44 10.43 8.89
C THR A 120 -15.71 10.50 7.57
N VAL A 121 -16.45 10.22 6.50
CA VAL A 121 -16.07 10.39 5.09
C VAL A 121 -16.91 11.51 4.52
N LEU A 122 -16.29 12.46 3.84
CA LEU A 122 -16.98 13.46 3.05
C LEU A 122 -16.68 13.18 1.58
N ALA A 123 -17.69 12.79 0.83
CA ALA A 123 -17.54 12.36 -0.56
C ALA A 123 -18.73 12.83 -1.40
N SER A 124 -18.57 12.97 -2.71
CA SER A 124 -19.64 13.44 -3.60
C SER A 124 -20.21 12.27 -4.39
N PHE A 125 -21.49 11.96 -4.19
CA PHE A 125 -22.16 10.90 -4.95
C PHE A 125 -23.09 11.49 -6.02
N GLU A 126 -23.34 10.71 -7.06
CA GLU A 126 -24.50 10.96 -7.94
C GLU A 126 -25.80 10.83 -7.13
N ASP A 127 -26.84 11.58 -7.50
CA ASP A 127 -28.06 11.72 -6.69
C ASP A 127 -28.70 10.36 -6.36
N THR A 128 -28.62 9.97 -5.08
CA THR A 128 -29.16 8.72 -4.56
C THR A 128 -30.62 8.79 -4.14
N GLN A 129 -31.25 9.98 -4.13
CA GLN A 129 -32.61 10.26 -3.59
C GLN A 129 -32.89 9.82 -2.13
N GLU A 130 -31.93 9.22 -1.42
CA GLU A 130 -32.13 8.59 -0.10
C GLU A 130 -31.73 9.47 1.09
N GLY A 131 -31.06 10.62 0.86
CA GLY A 131 -30.56 11.52 1.89
C GLY A 131 -29.19 12.12 1.52
N VAL A 132 -28.61 12.94 2.40
CA VAL A 132 -27.22 13.43 2.28
C VAL A 132 -26.29 12.89 3.37
N GLU A 133 -26.78 12.03 4.25
CA GLU A 133 -26.01 11.44 5.36
C GLU A 133 -26.31 9.94 5.43
N PHE A 134 -25.26 9.11 5.60
CA PHE A 134 -25.40 7.64 5.53
C PHE A 134 -24.52 6.93 6.57
N HIS A 135 -24.99 5.76 7.02
CA HIS A 135 -24.13 4.78 7.70
C HIS A 135 -23.32 4.00 6.69
N TYR A 136 -22.02 4.24 6.64
CA TYR A 136 -21.10 3.49 5.81
C TYR A 136 -20.65 2.22 6.50
N ARG A 137 -21.16 1.07 6.03
CA ARG A 137 -20.84 -0.24 6.58
C ARG A 137 -19.79 -0.96 5.72
N GLY A 138 -18.70 -1.34 6.37
CA GLY A 138 -17.67 -2.20 5.77
C GLY A 138 -18.05 -3.67 5.79
N LEU A 139 -17.31 -4.50 5.04
CA LEU A 139 -17.54 -5.95 4.98
C LEU A 139 -17.40 -6.66 6.34
N ASP A 140 -16.62 -6.10 7.25
CA ASP A 140 -16.43 -6.60 8.62
C ASP A 140 -17.51 -6.10 9.60
N GLY A 141 -18.49 -5.33 9.10
CA GLY A 141 -19.54 -4.69 9.90
C GLY A 141 -19.11 -3.40 10.58
N THR A 142 -17.88 -2.91 10.38
CA THR A 142 -17.46 -1.61 10.92
C THR A 142 -18.28 -0.50 10.28
N LEU A 143 -18.74 0.45 11.11
CA LEU A 143 -19.48 1.63 10.69
C LEU A 143 -18.61 2.89 10.69
N ALA A 144 -18.84 3.74 9.70
CA ALA A 144 -18.42 5.14 9.61
C ALA A 144 -19.62 5.98 9.13
N VAL A 145 -19.53 7.29 9.20
CA VAL A 145 -20.56 8.21 8.66
C VAL A 145 -20.09 8.74 7.32
N ILE A 146 -20.97 8.78 6.33
CA ILE A 146 -20.78 9.55 5.10
C ILE A 146 -21.58 10.84 5.22
N GLY A 147 -20.92 11.97 4.97
CA GLY A 147 -21.57 13.22 4.60
C GLY A 147 -21.41 13.44 3.10
N ASP A 148 -22.52 13.51 2.39
CA ASP A 148 -22.53 13.69 0.94
C ASP A 148 -22.29 15.15 0.57
N LEU A 149 -21.32 15.38 -0.30
CA LEU A 149 -20.94 16.68 -0.83
C LEU A 149 -21.60 16.97 -2.19
N ARG A 150 -22.58 16.17 -2.63
CA ARG A 150 -23.35 16.45 -3.85
C ARG A 150 -23.90 17.88 -3.83
N GLU A 151 -23.75 18.57 -4.95
CA GLU A 151 -24.18 19.97 -5.11
C GLU A 151 -23.59 20.97 -4.07
N SER A 152 -22.57 20.59 -3.29
CA SER A 152 -21.94 21.47 -2.30
C SER A 152 -21.07 22.56 -2.93
N LEU A 153 -20.55 22.32 -4.14
CA LEU A 153 -19.78 23.26 -4.93
C LEU A 153 -20.69 24.30 -5.58
N PHE A 154 -20.33 25.58 -5.46
CA PHE A 154 -21.15 26.67 -5.98
C PHE A 154 -20.40 27.65 -6.87
N ALA A 155 -21.09 28.13 -7.91
CA ALA A 155 -20.55 29.08 -8.89
C ALA A 155 -20.98 30.54 -8.64
N SER A 156 -22.23 30.80 -8.24
CA SER A 156 -22.81 32.17 -8.12
C SER A 156 -23.66 32.37 -6.86
N ASP A 157 -24.03 33.61 -6.54
CA ASP A 157 -24.74 33.95 -5.30
C ASP A 157 -26.14 33.32 -5.19
N ASP A 158 -26.85 33.22 -6.32
CA ASP A 158 -28.22 32.67 -6.39
C ASP A 158 -28.28 31.16 -6.09
N THR A 159 -27.12 30.52 -5.94
CA THR A 159 -27.02 29.08 -5.66
C THR A 159 -27.22 28.74 -4.20
N PHE A 160 -26.89 29.58 -3.21
CA PHE A 160 -26.99 29.15 -1.80
C PHE A 160 -28.42 28.86 -1.35
N VAL A 161 -29.35 29.77 -1.68
CA VAL A 161 -30.77 29.56 -1.39
C VAL A 161 -31.30 28.34 -2.15
N SER A 162 -30.83 28.12 -3.37
CA SER A 162 -31.21 26.96 -4.19
C SER A 162 -30.69 25.64 -3.61
N ILE A 163 -29.39 25.57 -3.31
CA ILE A 163 -28.72 24.41 -2.70
C ILE A 163 -29.35 24.11 -1.34
N ARG A 164 -29.53 25.11 -0.47
CA ARG A 164 -30.20 24.95 0.82
C ARG A 164 -31.61 24.41 0.65
N ARG A 165 -32.39 24.92 -0.31
CA ARG A 165 -33.76 24.44 -0.57
C ARG A 165 -33.79 22.97 -1.01
N LYS A 166 -32.77 22.52 -1.74
CA LYS A 166 -32.64 21.13 -2.20
C LYS A 166 -32.14 20.19 -1.10
N LEU A 167 -31.06 20.57 -0.41
CA LEU A 167 -30.33 19.68 0.49
C LEU A 167 -30.82 19.71 1.93
N ALA A 168 -31.34 20.85 2.43
CA ALA A 168 -31.79 20.94 3.83
C ALA A 168 -32.91 19.94 4.18
N PRO A 169 -33.90 19.65 3.29
CA PRO A 169 -34.90 18.62 3.56
C PRO A 169 -34.34 17.19 3.62
N LEU A 170 -33.11 16.97 3.14
CA LEU A 170 -32.45 15.67 3.05
C LEU A 170 -31.40 15.45 4.15
N SER A 171 -31.15 16.47 4.99
CA SER A 171 -30.14 16.42 6.06
C SER A 171 -30.79 16.08 7.39
N ASP A 172 -30.36 14.99 8.00
CA ASP A 172 -30.78 14.58 9.33
C ASP A 172 -30.05 15.36 10.43
N SER A 173 -28.80 15.77 10.16
CA SER A 173 -27.99 16.55 11.09
C SER A 173 -28.41 18.02 11.19
N GLY A 174 -29.15 18.53 10.21
CA GLY A 174 -29.48 19.96 10.08
C GLY A 174 -28.30 20.83 9.67
N HIS A 175 -27.17 20.23 9.26
CA HIS A 175 -25.97 20.94 8.86
C HIS A 175 -25.66 20.70 7.37
N LEU A 176 -25.29 21.76 6.66
CA LEU A 176 -24.84 21.67 5.26
C LEU A 176 -23.43 22.24 5.14
N LEU A 177 -22.56 21.53 4.43
CA LEU A 177 -21.23 22.03 4.06
C LEU A 177 -21.28 22.56 2.62
N LEU A 178 -20.96 23.84 2.45
CA LEU A 178 -20.92 24.50 1.15
C LEU A 178 -19.48 24.89 0.83
N LEU A 179 -19.00 24.49 -0.34
CA LEU A 179 -17.60 24.53 -0.72
C LEU A 179 -17.34 25.60 -1.78
N SER A 180 -16.29 26.41 -1.58
CA SER A 180 -15.75 27.27 -2.63
C SER A 180 -14.40 26.77 -3.09
N GLN A 181 -14.35 26.41 -4.37
CA GLN A 181 -13.13 25.96 -5.02
C GLN A 181 -12.31 27.13 -5.53
N TRP A 182 -11.03 27.11 -5.19
CA TRP A 182 -10.06 28.12 -5.60
C TRP A 182 -9.18 27.53 -6.69
N GLU A 183 -9.01 28.29 -7.78
CA GLU A 183 -8.21 27.87 -8.94
C GLU A 183 -7.16 28.94 -9.22
N VAL A 184 -6.10 28.56 -9.91
CA VAL A 184 -4.99 29.45 -10.23
C VAL A 184 -5.46 30.70 -10.99
N GLY A 185 -4.97 31.88 -10.57
CA GLY A 185 -5.28 33.16 -11.21
C GLY A 185 -6.66 33.73 -10.85
N THR A 186 -7.43 33.04 -10.01
CA THR A 186 -8.76 33.48 -9.56
C THR A 186 -8.79 33.91 -8.10
N THR A 187 -7.74 33.62 -7.32
CA THR A 187 -7.62 33.81 -5.86
C THR A 187 -8.04 35.19 -5.38
N LEU A 188 -7.54 36.25 -6.02
CA LEU A 188 -7.82 37.65 -5.67
C LEU A 188 -9.30 38.03 -5.84
N LYS A 189 -9.88 37.66 -6.99
CA LYS A 189 -11.30 37.94 -7.30
C LYS A 189 -12.22 37.01 -6.51
N LYS A 190 -11.84 35.75 -6.32
CA LYS A 190 -12.62 34.75 -5.57
C LYS A 190 -12.63 35.05 -4.08
N ALA A 191 -11.55 35.51 -3.46
CA ALA A 191 -11.56 35.89 -2.04
C ALA A 191 -12.55 37.03 -1.72
N GLY A 192 -12.50 38.13 -2.48
CA GLY A 192 -13.44 39.24 -2.31
C GLY A 192 -14.88 38.88 -2.70
N THR A 193 -15.06 37.97 -3.66
CA THR A 193 -16.38 37.45 -4.04
C THR A 193 -16.92 36.51 -2.97
N TRP A 194 -16.10 35.62 -2.40
CA TRP A 194 -16.44 34.73 -1.30
C TRP A 194 -16.90 35.50 -0.07
N LEU A 195 -16.19 36.55 0.33
CA LEU A 195 -16.58 37.37 1.48
C LEU A 195 -17.90 38.11 1.27
N ARG A 196 -18.16 38.61 0.05
CA ARG A 196 -19.45 39.21 -0.30
C ARG A 196 -20.57 38.18 -0.30
N LYS A 197 -20.29 37.01 -0.87
CA LYS A 197 -21.18 35.84 -0.91
C LYS A 197 -21.62 35.39 0.48
N LEU A 198 -20.67 35.27 1.39
CA LEU A 198 -20.93 34.93 2.79
C LEU A 198 -21.84 35.98 3.47
N ALA A 199 -21.53 37.26 3.31
CA ALA A 199 -22.33 38.34 3.91
C ALA A 199 -23.77 38.38 3.36
N LYS A 200 -23.93 38.13 2.05
CA LYS A 200 -25.24 38.04 1.41
C LYS A 200 -26.02 36.81 1.88
N ALA A 201 -25.38 35.64 1.92
CA ALA A 201 -26.01 34.41 2.40
C ALA A 201 -26.51 34.55 3.85
N ALA A 202 -25.73 35.19 4.72
CA ALA A 202 -26.13 35.49 6.10
C ALA A 202 -27.33 36.44 6.22
N SER A 203 -27.63 37.22 5.18
CA SER A 203 -28.82 38.10 5.12
C SER A 203 -30.03 37.43 4.47
N ASP A 204 -29.79 36.58 3.46
CA ASP A 204 -30.86 35.98 2.64
C ASP A 204 -31.40 34.67 3.24
N LEU A 205 -30.60 33.97 4.05
CA LEU A 205 -30.98 32.74 4.72
C LEU A 205 -31.46 33.03 6.14
N GLN A 206 -32.43 32.25 6.61
CA GLN A 206 -32.84 32.23 8.03
C GLN A 206 -31.96 31.30 8.88
N ASP A 207 -31.00 30.62 8.24
CA ASP A 207 -30.07 29.67 8.86
C ASP A 207 -28.81 30.39 9.39
N ASP A 208 -28.14 29.81 10.38
CA ASP A 208 -26.84 30.31 10.85
C ASP A 208 -25.74 30.03 9.82
N VAL A 209 -25.20 31.09 9.20
CA VAL A 209 -24.14 30.99 8.19
C VAL A 209 -22.78 31.29 8.82
N ILE A 210 -21.91 30.28 8.89
CA ILE A 210 -20.57 30.38 9.48
C ILE A 210 -19.46 29.94 8.52
N VAL A 211 -18.30 30.59 8.59
CA VAL A 211 -17.08 30.10 7.93
C VAL A 211 -16.51 28.97 8.79
N SER A 212 -16.47 27.77 8.22
CA SER A 212 -16.11 26.55 8.93
C SER A 212 -15.13 25.69 8.11
N THR A 213 -14.93 24.44 8.53
CA THR A 213 -14.00 23.48 7.93
C THR A 213 -14.68 22.13 7.67
N PRO A 214 -14.16 21.30 6.75
CA PRO A 214 -14.64 19.93 6.59
C PRO A 214 -14.53 19.11 7.89
N ALA A 215 -13.47 19.33 8.67
CA ALA A 215 -13.29 18.67 9.97
C ALA A 215 -14.36 19.05 11.00
N ALA A 216 -14.73 20.34 11.06
CA ALA A 216 -15.77 20.82 11.95
C ALA A 216 -17.15 20.31 11.52
N PHE A 217 -17.42 20.26 10.22
CA PHE A 217 -18.64 19.65 9.69
C PHE A 217 -18.72 18.16 10.03
N ALA A 218 -17.63 17.41 9.83
CA ALA A 218 -17.56 16.01 10.23
C ALA A 218 -17.83 15.80 11.72
N ASN A 219 -17.28 16.65 12.60
CA ASN A 219 -17.60 16.61 14.03
C ASN A 219 -19.08 16.87 14.30
N ALA A 220 -19.71 17.79 13.56
CA ALA A 220 -21.14 18.04 13.69
C ALA A 220 -21.97 16.81 13.27
N LEU A 221 -21.59 16.12 12.20
CA LEU A 221 -22.22 14.85 11.82
C LEU A 221 -22.03 13.78 12.91
N GLU A 222 -20.81 13.66 13.45
CA GLU A 222 -20.52 12.70 14.52
C GLU A 222 -21.38 12.93 15.77
N VAL A 223 -21.66 14.18 16.12
CA VAL A 223 -22.49 14.52 17.29
C VAL A 223 -23.96 14.28 17.03
N ASN A 224 -24.47 14.62 15.85
CA ASN A 224 -25.90 14.65 15.59
C ASN A 224 -26.45 13.35 15.01
N VAL A 225 -25.67 12.61 14.20
CA VAL A 225 -26.22 11.49 13.41
C VAL A 225 -25.46 10.17 13.51
N LEU A 226 -24.28 10.13 14.17
CA LEU A 226 -23.51 8.89 14.32
C LEU A 226 -24.26 7.75 15.01
N ASN A 227 -25.20 8.07 15.91
CA ASN A 227 -26.01 7.09 16.63
C ASN A 227 -27.49 7.10 16.21
N SER A 228 -27.81 7.82 15.13
CA SER A 228 -29.16 7.94 14.58
C SER A 228 -29.42 6.86 13.54
N GLU A 229 -30.69 6.62 13.21
CA GLU A 229 -31.07 5.73 12.11
C GLU A 229 -30.87 6.48 10.78
N LEU A 230 -29.80 6.15 10.06
CA LEU A 230 -29.53 6.64 8.71
C LEU A 230 -29.61 5.49 7.69
N PRO A 231 -29.87 5.78 6.40
CA PRO A 231 -29.72 4.79 5.34
C PRO A 231 -28.31 4.19 5.33
N ILE A 232 -28.21 2.91 4.98
CA ILE A 232 -26.93 2.18 4.97
C ILE A 232 -26.33 2.23 3.57
N TYR A 233 -25.07 2.66 3.50
CA TYR A 233 -24.22 2.49 2.33
C TYR A 233 -23.28 1.30 2.56
N ASP A 234 -23.47 0.20 1.83
CA ASP A 234 -22.64 -1.02 1.90
C ASP A 234 -22.32 -1.60 0.50
N ARG A 235 -22.50 -0.78 -0.55
CA ARG A 235 -22.32 -1.18 -1.94
C ARG A 235 -20.85 -1.47 -2.24
N GLN A 236 -20.59 -2.51 -3.05
CA GLN A 236 -19.29 -2.73 -3.65
C GLN A 236 -19.12 -1.83 -4.88
N PRO A 237 -17.90 -1.35 -5.17
CA PRO A 237 -17.65 -0.52 -6.34
C PRO A 237 -17.92 -1.28 -7.64
N GLU A 238 -18.90 -0.82 -8.42
CA GLU A 238 -19.11 -1.28 -9.80
C GLU A 238 -18.22 -0.47 -10.75
N LEU A 239 -17.10 -1.07 -11.16
CA LEU A 239 -16.13 -0.39 -12.03
C LEU A 239 -16.48 -0.57 -13.52
N THR A 240 -16.20 0.46 -14.31
CA THR A 240 -16.17 0.36 -15.78
C THR A 240 -15.02 -0.55 -16.24
N ALA A 241 -14.97 -0.89 -17.53
CA ALA A 241 -13.84 -1.64 -18.09
C ALA A 241 -12.51 -0.90 -17.92
N ALA A 242 -12.48 0.41 -18.16
CA ALA A 242 -11.33 1.26 -17.93
C ALA A 242 -10.95 1.32 -16.44
N GLY A 243 -11.94 1.49 -15.55
CA GLY A 243 -11.69 1.46 -14.10
C GLY A 243 -11.08 0.12 -13.63
N ARG A 244 -11.53 -1.01 -14.19
CA ARG A 244 -10.90 -2.32 -13.92
C ARG A 244 -9.44 -2.38 -14.40
N GLN A 245 -9.15 -1.86 -15.59
CA GLN A 245 -7.80 -1.82 -16.13
C GLN A 245 -6.86 -1.00 -15.24
N VAL A 246 -7.30 0.19 -14.80
CA VAL A 246 -6.54 1.05 -13.88
C VAL A 246 -6.34 0.36 -12.53
N ARG A 247 -7.39 -0.27 -11.98
CA ARG A 247 -7.29 -1.04 -10.73
C ARG A 247 -6.29 -2.19 -10.85
N ASP A 248 -6.34 -2.95 -11.94
CA ASP A 248 -5.44 -4.08 -12.17
C ASP A 248 -3.99 -3.61 -12.34
N TRP A 249 -3.78 -2.45 -12.99
CA TRP A 249 -2.48 -1.78 -13.03
C TRP A 249 -2.00 -1.36 -11.64
N ASN A 250 -2.84 -0.71 -10.83
CA ASN A 250 -2.54 -0.32 -9.45
C ASN A 250 -2.14 -1.52 -8.58
N VAL A 251 -2.86 -2.65 -8.73
CA VAL A 251 -2.52 -3.91 -8.07
C VAL A 251 -1.19 -4.47 -8.58
N SER A 252 -0.90 -4.35 -9.87
CA SER A 252 0.34 -4.87 -10.45
C SER A 252 1.59 -4.16 -9.96
N ILE A 253 1.57 -2.82 -9.86
CA ILE A 253 2.75 -2.02 -9.44
C ILE A 253 3.04 -2.18 -7.94
N THR A 254 2.00 -2.35 -7.13
CA THR A 254 2.13 -2.55 -5.68
C THR A 254 2.53 -3.98 -5.33
N ARG A 255 2.19 -4.98 -6.16
CA ARG A 255 2.55 -6.39 -5.95
C ARG A 255 4.05 -6.58 -5.77
N GLY A 256 4.87 -5.90 -6.58
CA GLY A 256 6.33 -5.96 -6.47
C GLY A 256 6.81 -5.52 -5.08
N VAL A 257 6.27 -4.41 -4.59
CA VAL A 257 6.61 -3.88 -3.26
C VAL A 257 6.16 -4.82 -2.15
N LEU A 258 4.89 -5.23 -2.18
CA LEU A 258 4.25 -6.03 -1.12
C LEU A 258 4.75 -7.48 -1.05
N ARG A 259 5.27 -8.04 -2.15
CA ARG A 259 5.72 -9.44 -2.21
C ARG A 259 7.24 -9.60 -2.24
N TRP A 260 7.96 -8.69 -2.90
CA TRP A 260 9.41 -8.82 -3.11
C TRP A 260 10.25 -7.85 -2.30
N ILE A 261 9.80 -6.61 -2.10
CA ILE A 261 10.60 -5.61 -1.40
C ILE A 261 10.38 -5.72 0.10
N GLU A 262 9.18 -5.43 0.58
CA GLU A 262 8.93 -5.29 2.02
C GLU A 262 9.20 -6.59 2.82
N PRO A 263 8.74 -7.77 2.39
CA PRO A 263 8.93 -8.99 3.18
C PRO A 263 10.40 -9.37 3.32
N PHE A 264 11.16 -9.27 2.24
CA PHE A 264 12.57 -9.69 2.22
C PHE A 264 13.51 -8.66 2.85
N PHE A 265 13.22 -7.35 2.74
CA PHE A 265 13.91 -6.36 3.57
C PHE A 265 13.61 -6.57 5.06
N ALA A 266 12.34 -6.80 5.42
CA ALA A 266 11.98 -7.06 6.80
C ALA A 266 12.66 -8.33 7.32
N TRP A 267 12.76 -9.38 6.50
CA TRP A 267 13.49 -10.59 6.86
C TRP A 267 14.98 -10.33 7.07
N ALA A 268 15.66 -9.73 6.09
CA ALA A 268 17.10 -9.51 6.12
C ALA A 268 17.53 -8.66 7.34
N GLU A 269 16.81 -7.57 7.61
CA GLU A 269 17.10 -6.68 8.74
C GLU A 269 16.86 -7.36 10.10
N ASN A 270 15.79 -8.15 10.22
CA ASN A 270 15.48 -8.87 11.45
C ASN A 270 16.40 -10.07 11.68
N ALA A 271 16.84 -10.76 10.61
CA ALA A 271 17.81 -11.84 10.69
C ALA A 271 19.22 -11.36 11.10
N GLN A 272 19.46 -10.04 11.09
CA GLN A 272 20.75 -9.43 11.44
C GLN A 272 21.91 -10.04 10.66
N LEU A 273 21.67 -10.28 9.36
CA LEU A 273 22.70 -10.77 8.46
C LEU A 273 23.91 -9.83 8.50
N GLY A 274 25.11 -10.38 8.45
CA GLY A 274 26.34 -9.58 8.45
C GLY A 274 26.27 -8.50 7.37
N ARG A 275 26.76 -7.29 7.66
CA ARG A 275 26.73 -6.19 6.69
C ARG A 275 27.56 -6.57 5.47
N THR A 276 26.90 -6.65 4.32
CA THR A 276 27.51 -6.81 3.00
C THR A 276 27.82 -5.42 2.42
N GLU A 277 28.57 -5.35 1.31
CA GLU A 277 28.78 -4.09 0.58
C GLU A 277 27.47 -3.46 0.10
N SER A 278 26.44 -4.28 -0.15
CA SER A 278 25.10 -3.88 -0.58
C SER A 278 24.15 -3.49 0.55
N HIS A 279 24.56 -3.58 1.82
CA HIS A 279 23.66 -3.33 2.95
C HIS A 279 23.20 -1.86 3.02
N LEU A 280 21.88 -1.66 3.08
CA LEU A 280 21.26 -0.35 3.26
C LEU A 280 20.99 -0.11 4.75
N ARG A 281 21.51 1.00 5.29
CA ARG A 281 21.36 1.32 6.73
C ARG A 281 19.92 1.61 7.15
N ARG A 282 19.08 2.14 6.25
CA ARG A 282 17.69 2.56 6.51
C ARG A 282 16.79 2.29 5.30
N PRO A 283 16.56 1.01 4.94
CA PRO A 283 15.80 0.66 3.74
C PRO A 283 14.34 1.16 3.81
N GLN A 284 13.78 1.28 5.02
CA GLN A 284 12.41 1.78 5.20
C GLN A 284 12.20 3.19 4.62
N THR A 285 13.20 4.08 4.71
CA THR A 285 13.09 5.43 4.13
C THR A 285 12.97 5.38 2.61
N LEU A 286 13.75 4.50 1.97
CA LEU A 286 13.72 4.28 0.53
C LEU A 286 12.40 3.65 0.07
N ILE A 287 11.87 2.70 0.85
CA ILE A 287 10.56 2.07 0.60
C ILE A 287 9.44 3.11 0.72
N GLN A 288 9.49 3.99 1.73
CA GLN A 288 8.54 5.10 1.88
C GLN A 288 8.59 6.05 0.68
N ASP A 289 9.78 6.37 0.18
CA ASP A 289 9.93 7.17 -1.04
C ASP A 289 9.34 6.48 -2.27
N LEU A 290 9.54 5.17 -2.42
CA LEU A 290 8.89 4.39 -3.48
C LEU A 290 7.36 4.46 -3.38
N TRP A 291 6.80 4.30 -2.17
CA TRP A 291 5.36 4.47 -1.94
C TRP A 291 4.87 5.87 -2.28
N ARG A 292 5.61 6.93 -1.94
CA ARG A 292 5.26 8.31 -2.34
C ARG A 292 5.16 8.47 -3.85
N HIS A 293 6.02 7.82 -4.62
CA HIS A 293 5.96 7.85 -6.09
C HIS A 293 4.76 7.06 -6.61
N ILE A 294 4.57 5.83 -6.12
CA ILE A 294 3.43 5.00 -6.49
C ILE A 294 2.13 5.77 -6.23
N LEU A 295 1.92 6.25 -5.01
CA LEU A 295 0.69 6.97 -4.63
C LEU A 295 0.42 8.18 -5.53
N ARG A 296 1.44 8.96 -5.89
CA ARG A 296 1.28 10.09 -6.82
C ARG A 296 0.78 9.66 -8.20
N ASP A 297 1.33 8.57 -8.74
CA ASP A 297 0.86 8.04 -10.02
C ASP A 297 -0.55 7.41 -9.89
N GLN A 298 -0.90 6.83 -8.73
CA GLN A 298 -2.26 6.32 -8.45
C GLN A 298 -3.32 7.42 -8.32
N ALA A 299 -2.90 8.66 -8.07
CA ALA A 299 -3.76 9.83 -7.94
C ALA A 299 -3.76 10.71 -9.21
N ASP A 300 -3.03 10.33 -10.25
CA ASP A 300 -2.96 11.10 -11.49
C ASP A 300 -4.19 10.79 -12.37
N PRO A 301 -5.15 11.73 -12.53
CA PRO A 301 -6.33 11.49 -13.32
C PRO A 301 -5.99 11.23 -14.80
N GLN A 302 -4.86 11.74 -15.31
CA GLN A 302 -4.44 11.47 -16.69
C GLN A 302 -4.15 9.98 -16.88
N LEU A 303 -3.62 9.28 -15.88
CA LEU A 303 -3.38 7.84 -15.96
C LEU A 303 -4.66 7.01 -15.86
N HIS A 304 -5.79 7.63 -15.48
CA HIS A 304 -7.08 6.96 -15.39
C HIS A 304 -7.86 7.01 -16.71
N GLU A 305 -7.45 7.87 -17.65
CA GLU A 305 -8.10 8.00 -18.94
C GLU A 305 -7.85 6.76 -19.84
N PRO A 306 -8.89 6.18 -20.47
CA PRO A 306 -8.78 4.95 -21.26
C PRO A 306 -7.76 5.03 -22.41
N GLU A 307 -7.55 6.21 -22.98
CA GLU A 307 -6.60 6.46 -24.07
C GLU A 307 -5.13 6.40 -23.65
N ASN A 308 -4.81 6.49 -22.36
CA ASN A 308 -3.43 6.63 -21.87
C ASN A 308 -2.74 5.28 -21.55
N VAL A 309 -3.12 4.22 -22.25
CA VAL A 309 -2.57 2.85 -22.06
C VAL A 309 -1.04 2.81 -22.23
N GLU A 310 -0.48 3.57 -23.18
CA GLU A 310 0.97 3.62 -23.38
C GLU A 310 1.70 4.25 -22.19
N GLN A 311 1.11 5.27 -21.56
CA GLN A 311 1.67 5.89 -20.37
C GLN A 311 1.64 4.92 -19.19
N LEU A 312 0.54 4.20 -19.00
CA LEU A 312 0.43 3.12 -18.00
C LEU A 312 1.50 2.05 -18.23
N ALA A 313 1.75 1.66 -19.48
CA ALA A 313 2.79 0.69 -19.83
C ALA A 313 4.20 1.22 -19.51
N ALA A 314 4.47 2.49 -19.81
CA ALA A 314 5.74 3.15 -19.48
C ALA A 314 5.97 3.21 -17.95
N ARG A 315 4.94 3.60 -17.18
CA ARG A 315 4.99 3.58 -15.71
C ARG A 315 5.20 2.18 -15.15
N THR A 316 4.53 1.19 -15.72
CA THR A 316 4.71 -0.22 -15.35
C THR A 316 6.16 -0.66 -15.52
N ARG A 317 6.80 -0.31 -16.65
CA ARG A 317 8.21 -0.62 -16.89
C ARG A 317 9.12 0.06 -15.87
N TYR A 318 8.91 1.35 -15.63
CA TYR A 318 9.66 2.13 -14.65
C TYR A 318 9.60 1.52 -13.23
N TYR A 319 8.41 1.11 -12.77
CA TYR A 319 8.28 0.49 -11.46
C TYR A 319 8.86 -0.92 -11.42
N ARG A 320 8.77 -1.68 -12.51
CA ARG A 320 9.39 -3.01 -12.60
C ARG A 320 10.91 -2.92 -12.44
N GLU A 321 11.56 -2.03 -13.19
CA GLU A 321 13.01 -1.81 -13.10
C GLU A 321 13.45 -1.45 -11.67
N ARG A 322 12.75 -0.50 -11.03
CA ARG A 322 13.01 -0.12 -9.63
C ARG A 322 12.77 -1.26 -8.64
N VAL A 323 11.71 -2.05 -8.84
CA VAL A 323 11.42 -3.20 -7.98
C VAL A 323 12.51 -4.25 -8.12
N ASP A 324 12.97 -4.51 -9.35
CA ASP A 324 14.05 -5.46 -9.62
C ASP A 324 15.35 -5.00 -8.92
N ASP A 325 15.75 -3.74 -9.10
CA ASP A 325 16.95 -3.18 -8.47
C ASP A 325 16.91 -3.25 -6.93
N LEU A 326 15.77 -2.90 -6.33
CA LEU A 326 15.64 -2.88 -4.87
C LEU A 326 15.47 -4.27 -4.26
N ARG A 327 14.80 -5.20 -4.96
CA ARG A 327 14.62 -6.58 -4.52
C ARG A 327 15.96 -7.30 -4.41
N ASP A 328 16.87 -7.04 -5.33
CA ASP A 328 18.16 -7.75 -5.38
C ASP A 328 19.02 -7.47 -4.14
N VAL A 329 18.82 -6.34 -3.46
CA VAL A 329 19.56 -5.96 -2.24
C VAL A 329 19.37 -7.00 -1.11
N PRO A 330 18.16 -7.23 -0.57
CA PRO A 330 17.97 -8.23 0.49
C PRO A 330 18.20 -9.66 -0.02
N LEU A 331 17.83 -9.98 -1.27
CA LEU A 331 17.95 -11.36 -1.78
C LEU A 331 19.41 -11.79 -1.99
N ASN A 332 20.29 -10.89 -2.46
CA ASN A 332 21.72 -11.18 -2.53
C ASN A 332 22.32 -11.37 -1.13
N SER A 333 22.00 -10.46 -0.19
CA SER A 333 22.47 -10.57 1.20
C SER A 333 22.03 -11.88 1.86
N MET A 334 20.77 -12.28 1.64
CA MET A 334 20.25 -13.57 2.10
C MET A 334 20.99 -14.74 1.44
N THR A 335 21.15 -14.72 0.11
CA THR A 335 21.83 -15.77 -0.66
C THR A 335 23.26 -16.01 -0.17
N GLU A 336 24.03 -14.94 0.09
CA GLU A 336 25.38 -15.00 0.64
C GLU A 336 25.43 -15.55 2.08
N ASN A 337 24.31 -15.55 2.80
CA ASN A 337 24.21 -16.06 4.16
C ASN A 337 23.55 -17.44 4.24
N VAL A 338 23.10 -18.04 3.13
CA VAL A 338 22.66 -19.44 3.11
C VAL A 338 23.87 -20.36 3.24
N ASN A 339 23.82 -21.34 4.14
CA ASN A 339 24.90 -22.32 4.30
C ASN A 339 24.89 -23.35 3.18
N THR A 340 25.35 -22.98 1.99
CA THR A 340 25.42 -23.87 0.82
C THR A 340 26.52 -24.92 0.94
N ALA A 341 27.52 -24.73 1.81
CA ALA A 341 28.58 -25.70 2.07
C ALA A 341 28.07 -27.04 2.64
N VAL A 342 26.88 -27.08 3.22
CA VAL A 342 26.25 -28.32 3.72
C VAL A 342 25.39 -29.03 2.69
N LEU A 343 25.32 -28.55 1.44
CA LEU A 343 24.65 -29.27 0.35
C LEU A 343 25.37 -30.61 0.10
N PRO A 344 24.64 -31.74 -0.02
CA PRO A 344 25.25 -33.07 -0.16
C PRO A 344 26.10 -33.23 -1.42
N VAL A 345 25.75 -32.52 -2.49
CA VAL A 345 26.46 -32.55 -3.77
C VAL A 345 27.13 -31.20 -3.99
N GLN A 346 28.47 -31.20 -3.97
CA GLN A 346 29.29 -30.04 -4.27
C GLN A 346 29.64 -30.06 -5.76
N GLY A 347 28.69 -29.57 -6.57
CA GLY A 347 28.77 -29.59 -8.04
C GLY A 347 29.46 -28.37 -8.63
N VAL A 348 28.91 -27.87 -9.73
CA VAL A 348 29.35 -26.66 -10.43
C VAL A 348 28.97 -25.41 -9.63
N THR A 349 27.76 -25.38 -9.08
CA THR A 349 27.24 -24.20 -8.36
C THR A 349 26.06 -24.55 -7.46
N ALA A 350 25.76 -23.70 -6.49
CA ALA A 350 24.53 -23.73 -5.72
C ALA A 350 23.48 -22.79 -6.35
N LEU A 351 22.22 -23.21 -6.30
CA LEU A 351 21.06 -22.47 -6.78
C LEU A 351 20.09 -22.25 -5.62
N ILE A 352 19.76 -21.00 -5.32
CA ILE A 352 18.77 -20.61 -4.32
C ILE A 352 17.53 -20.10 -5.04
N VAL A 353 16.37 -20.73 -4.82
CA VAL A 353 15.10 -20.33 -5.44
C VAL A 353 14.18 -19.73 -4.39
N TYR A 354 13.80 -18.48 -4.58
CA TYR A 354 12.90 -17.70 -3.73
C TYR A 354 11.45 -17.73 -4.23
N ASN A 355 10.51 -17.69 -3.29
CA ASN A 355 9.07 -17.60 -3.50
C ASN A 355 8.53 -16.40 -2.71
N SER A 356 7.91 -15.46 -3.42
CA SER A 356 7.35 -14.23 -2.85
C SER A 356 5.87 -14.34 -2.48
N ASN A 357 5.25 -15.51 -2.68
CA ASN A 357 3.84 -15.72 -2.38
C ASN A 357 3.65 -16.14 -0.92
N SER A 358 2.46 -15.83 -0.39
CA SER A 358 2.01 -16.26 0.93
C SER A 358 1.73 -17.76 1.05
N GLN A 359 1.81 -18.49 -0.07
CA GLN A 359 1.62 -19.94 -0.13
C GLN A 359 2.89 -20.61 -0.59
N THR A 360 3.15 -21.78 -0.03
CA THR A 360 4.24 -22.66 -0.45
C THR A 360 4.02 -23.09 -1.89
N TYR A 361 4.98 -22.82 -2.75
CA TYR A 361 4.96 -23.31 -4.13
C TYR A 361 5.31 -24.80 -4.16
N ARG A 362 4.53 -25.59 -4.91
CA ARG A 362 4.75 -27.04 -5.12
C ARG A 362 4.52 -27.36 -6.58
N GLY A 363 5.59 -27.67 -7.32
CA GLY A 363 5.43 -28.06 -8.72
C GLY A 363 6.69 -27.94 -9.55
N ALA A 364 6.49 -28.11 -10.85
CA ALA A 364 7.52 -28.05 -11.88
C ALA A 364 7.65 -26.64 -12.43
N PHE A 365 8.88 -26.17 -12.60
CA PHE A 365 9.18 -24.90 -13.23
C PHE A 365 10.47 -24.95 -14.02
N ARG A 366 10.62 -23.99 -14.93
CA ARG A 366 11.84 -23.76 -15.69
C ARG A 366 12.62 -22.62 -15.04
N PHE A 367 13.93 -22.76 -15.00
CA PHE A 367 14.82 -21.74 -14.47
C PHE A 367 16.01 -21.54 -15.41
N LYS A 368 16.38 -20.28 -15.67
CA LYS A 368 17.50 -19.95 -16.56
C LYS A 368 18.71 -19.57 -15.73
N ILE A 369 19.83 -20.24 -15.99
CA ILE A 369 21.15 -19.91 -15.43
C ILE A 369 21.98 -19.23 -16.51
N GLY A 370 22.51 -18.05 -16.21
CA GLY A 370 23.55 -17.39 -17.01
C GLY A 370 24.94 -17.79 -16.53
N TRP A 371 25.86 -18.01 -17.47
CA TRP A 371 27.25 -18.37 -17.20
C TRP A 371 28.17 -17.20 -17.57
N ALA A 372 29.14 -16.88 -16.69
CA ALA A 372 30.12 -15.82 -16.94
C ALA A 372 31.17 -16.19 -18.02
N ARG A 373 31.28 -17.48 -18.36
CA ARG A 373 32.09 -18.03 -19.45
C ARG A 373 31.19 -18.91 -20.32
N SER A 374 31.73 -19.54 -21.37
CA SER A 374 30.99 -20.55 -22.13
C SER A 374 30.37 -21.58 -21.20
N GLN A 375 29.17 -22.06 -21.54
CA GLN A 375 28.51 -23.16 -20.83
C GLN A 375 29.51 -24.31 -20.55
N PRO A 376 29.40 -25.00 -19.39
CA PRO A 376 30.00 -26.33 -19.26
C PRO A 376 29.58 -27.17 -20.47
N GLU A 377 30.47 -27.99 -21.05
CA GLU A 377 30.11 -28.81 -22.21
C GLU A 377 28.94 -29.74 -21.87
N VAL A 378 27.73 -29.30 -22.24
CA VAL A 378 26.50 -30.07 -22.19
C VAL A 378 26.28 -30.62 -23.59
N ASP A 379 26.41 -31.93 -23.73
CA ASP A 379 26.21 -32.64 -25.00
C ASP A 379 25.23 -33.80 -24.81
N LYS A 380 25.18 -34.77 -25.74
CA LYS A 380 24.31 -35.94 -25.56
C LYS A 380 24.76 -36.84 -24.39
N GLN A 381 26.01 -36.72 -23.96
CA GLN A 381 26.66 -37.56 -22.98
C GLN A 381 26.61 -36.96 -21.57
N TYR A 382 26.70 -35.64 -21.43
CA TYR A 382 26.67 -34.93 -20.15
C TYR A 382 25.57 -33.87 -20.08
N SER A 383 24.94 -33.74 -18.90
CA SER A 383 23.94 -32.73 -18.61
C SER A 383 24.14 -32.13 -17.22
N LEU A 384 23.64 -30.92 -17.02
CA LEU A 384 23.59 -30.28 -15.71
C LEU A 384 22.41 -30.85 -14.93
N VAL A 385 22.68 -31.59 -13.87
CA VAL A 385 21.69 -32.25 -13.01
C VAL A 385 21.48 -31.43 -11.75
N VAL A 386 20.21 -31.22 -11.39
CA VAL A 386 19.79 -30.47 -10.21
C VAL A 386 19.53 -31.45 -9.07
N TYR A 387 20.16 -31.18 -7.93
CA TYR A 387 20.03 -31.94 -6.69
C TYR A 387 19.36 -31.10 -5.61
N ASN A 388 18.44 -31.71 -4.86
CA ASN A 388 17.86 -31.08 -3.67
C ASN A 388 18.76 -31.22 -2.44
N ALA A 389 18.36 -30.58 -1.34
CA ALA A 389 19.06 -30.64 -0.05
C ALA A 389 19.21 -32.06 0.55
N ASN A 390 18.47 -33.05 0.05
CA ASN A 390 18.58 -34.46 0.46
C ASN A 390 19.52 -35.27 -0.45
N GLY A 391 20.17 -34.64 -1.44
CA GLY A 391 21.06 -35.31 -2.40
C GLY A 391 20.32 -36.09 -3.48
N GLN A 392 19.03 -35.84 -3.69
CA GLN A 392 18.24 -36.50 -4.74
C GLN A 392 18.24 -35.67 -6.01
N ARG A 393 18.36 -36.34 -7.17
CA ARG A 393 18.15 -35.73 -8.49
C ARG A 393 16.70 -35.31 -8.64
N VAL A 394 16.44 -34.02 -8.89
CA VAL A 394 15.08 -33.45 -9.02
C VAL A 394 14.80 -32.84 -10.38
N GLY A 395 15.81 -32.74 -11.23
CA GLY A 395 15.67 -32.36 -12.63
C GLY A 395 17.02 -32.14 -13.28
N MET A 396 17.02 -31.60 -14.49
CA MET A 396 18.24 -31.39 -15.27
C MET A 396 18.07 -30.26 -16.29
N ALA A 397 19.17 -29.90 -16.94
CA ALA A 397 19.18 -29.04 -18.11
C ALA A 397 18.37 -29.65 -19.25
N VAL A 398 17.62 -28.79 -19.92
CA VAL A 398 16.89 -29.11 -21.14
C VAL A 398 17.51 -28.38 -22.32
N PRO A 399 17.47 -28.97 -23.54
CA PRO A 399 17.91 -28.28 -24.74
C PRO A 399 17.17 -26.95 -24.90
N SER A 400 17.92 -25.90 -25.20
CA SER A 400 17.41 -24.55 -25.40
C SER A 400 18.02 -24.00 -26.69
N ASP A 401 17.21 -23.43 -27.56
CA ASP A 401 17.66 -22.76 -28.80
C ASP A 401 18.40 -21.43 -28.54
N GLN A 402 18.67 -21.11 -27.27
CA GLN A 402 19.27 -19.84 -26.86
C GLN A 402 20.78 -19.96 -26.62
N SER A 403 21.45 -18.81 -26.85
CA SER A 403 22.86 -18.45 -26.55
C SER A 403 23.70 -19.45 -25.73
N GLU A 404 24.95 -19.68 -26.16
CA GLU A 404 26.00 -20.47 -25.48
C GLU A 404 26.35 -20.03 -24.04
N PHE A 405 25.71 -19.00 -23.51
CA PHE A 405 25.90 -18.48 -22.15
C PHE A 405 24.69 -18.70 -21.23
N VAL A 406 23.56 -19.22 -21.73
CA VAL A 406 22.34 -19.41 -20.92
C VAL A 406 21.84 -20.85 -21.01
N GLN A 407 21.77 -21.54 -19.88
CA GLN A 407 21.17 -22.87 -19.78
C GLN A 407 19.80 -22.81 -19.12
N GLU A 408 18.81 -23.50 -19.68
CA GLU A 408 17.52 -23.72 -19.03
C GLU A 408 17.51 -25.04 -18.27
N LEU A 409 17.13 -24.99 -16.99
CA LEU A 409 16.89 -26.13 -16.12
C LEU A 409 15.40 -26.39 -15.99
N LEU A 410 15.01 -27.66 -15.95
CA LEU A 410 13.64 -28.10 -15.66
C LEU A 410 13.66 -29.06 -14.47
N PHE A 411 13.01 -28.66 -13.39
CA PHE A 411 12.93 -29.46 -12.17
C PHE A 411 11.64 -29.17 -11.38
N SER A 412 11.30 -30.07 -10.46
CA SER A 412 10.21 -29.88 -9.51
C SER A 412 10.75 -29.60 -8.13
N ALA A 413 10.13 -28.66 -7.42
CA ALA A 413 10.49 -28.40 -6.03
C ALA A 413 9.32 -27.89 -5.19
N GLU A 414 9.55 -27.93 -3.89
CA GLU A 414 8.77 -27.21 -2.90
C GLU A 414 9.57 -25.99 -2.42
N ILE A 415 8.97 -24.80 -2.55
CA ILE A 415 9.58 -23.54 -2.11
C ILE A 415 8.64 -22.91 -1.05
N PRO A 416 9.06 -22.77 0.22
CA PRO A 416 8.24 -22.23 1.30
C PRO A 416 7.62 -20.86 0.98
N ALA A 417 6.47 -20.55 1.59
CA ALA A 417 5.85 -19.22 1.50
C ALA A 417 6.80 -18.11 2.00
N PHE A 418 6.85 -16.99 1.27
CA PHE A 418 7.79 -15.88 1.50
C PHE A 418 9.20 -16.40 1.86
N GLY A 419 9.69 -17.36 1.08
CA GLY A 419 10.75 -18.28 1.50
C GLY A 419 11.68 -18.65 0.36
N TYR A 420 12.59 -19.57 0.64
CA TYR A 420 13.49 -20.13 -0.37
C TYR A 420 13.84 -21.59 -0.11
N SER A 421 14.35 -22.24 -1.15
CA SER A 421 14.99 -23.55 -1.07
C SER A 421 16.28 -23.57 -1.88
N SER A 422 17.27 -24.31 -1.38
CA SER A 422 18.60 -24.45 -1.98
C SER A 422 18.75 -25.77 -2.73
N PHE A 423 19.47 -25.71 -3.84
CA PHE A 423 19.78 -26.82 -4.73
C PHE A 423 21.26 -26.76 -5.10
N SER A 424 21.81 -27.88 -5.53
CA SER A 424 23.13 -27.93 -6.18
C SER A 424 22.98 -28.37 -7.62
N VAL A 425 23.75 -27.76 -8.50
CA VAL A 425 23.81 -28.12 -9.92
C VAL A 425 25.15 -28.76 -10.19
N ALA A 426 25.16 -29.99 -10.71
CA ALA A 426 26.38 -30.74 -11.01
C ALA A 426 26.39 -31.19 -12.47
N LEU A 427 27.58 -31.26 -13.07
CA LEU A 427 27.76 -31.82 -14.41
C LEU A 427 27.93 -33.33 -14.30
N GLU A 428 27.04 -34.09 -14.91
CA GLU A 428 27.02 -35.56 -14.83
C GLU A 428 26.68 -36.19 -16.17
N PRO A 429 27.03 -37.49 -16.37
CA PRO A 429 26.50 -38.23 -17.49
C PRO A 429 24.97 -38.14 -17.52
N THR A 430 24.40 -37.80 -18.68
CA THR A 430 22.96 -37.53 -18.85
C THR A 430 22.13 -38.68 -18.27
N PRO A 431 21.37 -38.44 -17.17
CA PRO A 431 20.62 -39.50 -16.52
C PRO A 431 19.51 -40.02 -17.43
N THR A 432 19.47 -41.33 -17.65
CA THR A 432 18.40 -41.98 -18.44
C THR A 432 17.20 -42.38 -17.58
N ASP A 433 17.39 -42.43 -16.26
CA ASP A 433 16.40 -42.82 -15.25
C ASP A 433 15.62 -41.62 -14.67
N LEU A 434 16.10 -40.40 -14.89
CA LEU A 434 15.45 -39.20 -14.36
C LEU A 434 14.25 -38.78 -15.22
N VAL A 435 13.05 -39.00 -14.69
CA VAL A 435 11.81 -38.54 -15.33
C VAL A 435 11.66 -37.03 -15.12
N LEU A 436 11.78 -36.28 -16.22
CA LEU A 436 11.55 -34.84 -16.20
C LEU A 436 10.07 -34.52 -15.96
N PRO A 437 9.78 -33.53 -15.09
CA PRO A 437 8.40 -33.17 -14.82
C PRO A 437 7.79 -32.39 -15.98
N THR A 438 6.46 -32.48 -16.13
CA THR A 438 5.73 -31.66 -17.10
C THR A 438 5.34 -30.32 -16.48
N THR A 439 5.69 -29.23 -17.15
CA THR A 439 5.16 -27.91 -16.81
C THR A 439 3.78 -27.73 -17.41
N LYS A 440 2.80 -27.25 -16.64
CA LYS A 440 1.53 -26.80 -17.21
C LYS A 440 1.79 -25.63 -18.17
N ALA A 441 1.13 -25.62 -19.32
CA ALA A 441 1.09 -24.43 -20.18
C ALA A 441 0.41 -23.28 -19.41
N GLY A 442 1.12 -22.18 -19.18
CA GLY A 442 0.65 -21.05 -18.38
C GLY A 442 1.76 -20.05 -18.04
N ALA A 443 1.43 -19.01 -17.26
CA ALA A 443 2.40 -18.03 -16.78
C ALA A 443 3.48 -18.69 -15.90
N ALA A 444 4.73 -18.26 -16.05
CA ALA A 444 5.82 -18.69 -15.16
C ALA A 444 5.44 -18.37 -13.71
N PRO A 445 5.74 -19.26 -12.75
CA PRO A 445 5.44 -18.97 -11.35
C PRO A 445 6.27 -17.78 -10.87
N ASP A 446 5.75 -17.02 -9.90
CA ASP A 446 6.44 -15.89 -9.23
C ASP A 446 7.60 -16.42 -8.34
N LEU A 447 8.58 -17.06 -8.98
CA LEU A 447 9.81 -17.59 -8.38
C LEU A 447 11.01 -16.85 -8.98
N LEU A 448 12.05 -16.67 -8.17
CA LEU A 448 13.30 -16.05 -8.60
C LEU A 448 14.48 -16.85 -8.08
N GLY A 449 15.46 -17.11 -8.93
CA GLY A 449 16.63 -17.90 -8.56
C GLY A 449 17.91 -17.09 -8.60
N TYR A 450 18.80 -17.34 -7.65
CA TYR A 450 20.15 -16.79 -7.57
C TYR A 450 21.16 -17.93 -7.56
N VAL A 451 22.27 -17.71 -8.23
CA VAL A 451 23.36 -18.68 -8.36
C VAL A 451 24.53 -18.19 -7.50
N THR A 452 25.12 -19.09 -6.72
CA THR A 452 26.25 -18.77 -5.83
C THR A 452 27.25 -19.93 -5.78
N GLY A 453 28.46 -19.64 -5.31
CA GLY A 453 29.41 -20.69 -4.94
C GLY A 453 28.95 -21.45 -3.69
N PHE A 454 29.74 -22.45 -3.30
CA PHE A 454 29.50 -23.16 -2.04
C PHE A 454 30.26 -22.46 -0.91
N HIS A 455 29.53 -22.04 0.13
CA HIS A 455 30.08 -21.26 1.23
C HIS A 455 29.34 -21.58 2.55
N PRO A 456 30.00 -21.40 3.71
CA PRO A 456 29.30 -21.40 4.98
C PRO A 456 28.34 -20.21 5.07
N GLY A 457 27.34 -20.32 5.94
CA GLY A 457 26.32 -19.29 6.14
C GLY A 457 25.55 -19.50 7.45
N SER A 458 24.81 -18.50 7.88
CA SER A 458 23.99 -18.53 9.10
C SER A 458 22.56 -19.03 8.85
N LEU A 459 22.08 -18.95 7.61
CA LEU A 459 20.74 -19.34 7.22
C LEU A 459 20.70 -20.81 6.73
N PRO A 460 19.60 -21.54 6.97
CA PRO A 460 19.46 -22.94 6.58
C PRO A 460 19.25 -23.10 5.06
N LEU A 461 19.34 -24.34 4.56
CA LEU A 461 19.15 -24.67 3.14
C LEU A 461 17.72 -24.41 2.63
N SER A 462 16.71 -24.40 3.50
CA SER A 462 15.33 -24.06 3.13
C SER A 462 14.60 -23.52 4.34
N THR A 463 13.89 -22.41 4.16
CA THR A 463 13.06 -21.77 5.19
C THR A 463 12.11 -20.76 4.56
N GLY A 464 11.03 -20.42 5.27
CA GLY A 464 10.10 -19.35 4.91
C GLY A 464 10.03 -18.29 6.00
N LEU A 465 9.85 -17.03 5.59
CA LEU A 465 9.68 -15.90 6.50
C LEU A 465 8.51 -16.13 7.46
N ILE A 466 7.37 -16.55 6.89
CA ILE A 466 6.20 -16.91 7.67
C ILE A 466 5.37 -17.96 6.94
N SER A 467 4.81 -18.88 7.71
CA SER A 467 3.79 -19.83 7.24
C SER A 467 2.42 -19.52 7.87
N VAL A 468 1.38 -19.71 7.07
CA VAL A 468 -0.02 -19.54 7.47
C VAL A 468 -0.71 -20.90 7.35
N SER A 469 -1.40 -21.35 8.40
CA SER A 469 -2.04 -22.67 8.41
C SER A 469 -3.22 -22.82 7.45
N ASP A 470 -3.86 -21.71 7.06
CA ASP A 470 -5.06 -21.72 6.22
C ASP A 470 -4.99 -20.59 5.19
N TRP A 471 -5.13 -20.93 3.91
CA TRP A 471 -5.03 -20.01 2.78
C TRP A 471 -6.15 -18.97 2.72
N ARG A 472 -7.25 -19.20 3.43
CA ARG A 472 -8.38 -18.25 3.54
C ARG A 472 -8.00 -17.02 4.36
N PHE A 473 -6.92 -17.08 5.15
CA PHE A 473 -6.30 -15.91 5.73
C PHE A 473 -5.21 -15.39 4.78
N GLU A 474 -5.46 -14.25 4.15
CA GLU A 474 -4.49 -13.62 3.28
C GLU A 474 -3.59 -12.68 4.07
N VAL A 475 -2.27 -12.84 3.91
CA VAL A 475 -1.29 -11.84 4.34
C VAL A 475 -1.22 -10.74 3.27
N THR A 476 -1.58 -9.51 3.64
CA THR A 476 -1.60 -8.35 2.74
C THR A 476 -0.28 -7.59 2.71
N THR A 477 0.47 -7.59 3.83
CA THR A 477 1.84 -7.05 3.91
C THR A 477 2.64 -7.73 5.01
N ILE A 478 3.95 -7.83 4.78
CA ILE A 478 4.96 -8.11 5.80
C ILE A 478 6.05 -7.05 5.59
N LYS A 479 6.33 -6.24 6.61
CA LYS A 479 7.23 -5.08 6.45
C LYS A 479 7.95 -4.71 7.75
N LEU A 480 8.91 -3.79 7.62
CA LEU A 480 9.49 -3.08 8.76
C LEU A 480 8.49 -2.03 9.31
N PRO A 481 8.58 -1.66 10.60
CA PRO A 481 7.80 -0.54 11.16
C PRO A 481 8.02 0.76 10.38
N GLU A 482 7.00 1.61 10.29
CA GLU A 482 7.12 2.88 9.58
C GLU A 482 8.08 3.86 10.26
N ASN A 483 8.31 3.74 11.57
CA ASN A 483 9.39 4.46 12.24
C ASN A 483 10.70 3.68 12.07
N PRO A 484 11.71 4.20 11.34
CA PRO A 484 12.96 3.48 11.07
C PRO A 484 13.81 3.17 12.32
N ASP A 485 13.51 3.82 13.45
CA ASP A 485 14.21 3.57 14.71
C ASP A 485 13.57 2.43 15.53
N GLN A 486 12.39 1.94 15.10
CA GLN A 486 11.72 0.78 15.69
C GLN A 486 12.13 -0.52 14.98
N ARG A 487 12.07 -1.65 15.70
CA ARG A 487 12.50 -2.97 15.23
C ARG A 487 11.36 -3.98 15.26
N GLY A 488 11.59 -5.13 14.66
CA GLY A 488 10.63 -6.22 14.56
C GLY A 488 9.96 -6.27 13.18
N LEU A 489 8.82 -6.95 13.15
CA LEU A 489 8.06 -7.24 11.94
C LEU A 489 6.62 -6.75 12.11
N ILE A 490 6.14 -5.95 11.16
CA ILE A 490 4.71 -5.69 11.01
C ILE A 490 4.16 -6.69 10.00
N LEU A 491 3.13 -7.43 10.40
CA LEU A 491 2.35 -8.30 9.53
C LEU A 491 0.90 -7.85 9.54
N ARG A 492 0.30 -7.73 8.36
CA ARG A 492 -1.14 -7.53 8.23
C ARG A 492 -1.76 -8.62 7.39
N GLY A 493 -2.98 -9.03 7.77
CA GLY A 493 -3.77 -9.92 6.95
C GLY A 493 -5.26 -9.78 7.20
N SER A 494 -6.05 -10.42 6.36
CA SER A 494 -7.51 -10.44 6.43
C SER A 494 -8.06 -11.85 6.21
N CYS A 495 -9.18 -12.13 6.88
CA CYS A 495 -9.97 -13.34 6.60
C CYS A 495 -10.82 -13.09 5.34
N ARG A 496 -10.68 -13.92 4.31
CA ARG A 496 -11.40 -13.80 3.03
C ARG A 496 -12.75 -14.54 2.99
N VAL A 497 -13.22 -15.02 4.13
CA VAL A 497 -14.50 -15.75 4.25
C VAL A 497 -15.43 -15.10 5.25
N ASP A 498 -16.73 -15.41 5.12
CA ASP A 498 -17.81 -14.82 5.92
C ASP A 498 -17.88 -15.38 7.36
N GLU A 499 -17.09 -16.40 7.67
CA GLU A 499 -17.00 -17.01 9.00
C GLU A 499 -15.65 -16.72 9.68
N PRO A 500 -15.61 -16.61 11.02
CA PRO A 500 -14.34 -16.50 11.72
C PRO A 500 -13.45 -17.74 11.53
N LEU A 501 -12.15 -17.51 11.40
CA LEU A 501 -11.16 -18.54 11.13
C LEU A 501 -10.13 -18.60 12.27
N MET A 502 -9.80 -19.81 12.75
CA MET A 502 -8.63 -20.00 13.60
C MET A 502 -7.38 -20.04 12.74
N VAL A 503 -6.49 -19.07 12.93
CA VAL A 503 -5.26 -18.92 12.16
C VAL A 503 -4.08 -19.27 13.04
N THR A 504 -3.20 -20.12 12.51
CA THR A 504 -1.88 -20.39 13.07
C THR A 504 -0.83 -19.76 12.17
N LEU A 505 -0.05 -18.81 12.70
CA LEU A 505 1.09 -18.20 12.02
C LEU A 505 2.37 -18.73 12.64
N THR A 506 3.32 -19.20 11.83
CA THR A 506 4.64 -19.62 12.32
C THR A 506 5.73 -18.81 11.60
N PRO A 507 6.33 -17.81 12.26
CA PRO A 507 7.50 -17.09 11.75
C PRO A 507 8.74 -17.98 11.71
N TRP A 508 9.75 -17.57 10.92
CA TRP A 508 11.04 -18.29 10.80
C TRP A 508 11.85 -18.39 12.09
N ARG A 509 11.50 -17.60 13.12
CA ARG A 509 12.16 -17.55 14.41
C ARG A 509 11.18 -17.23 15.53
N VAL A 510 11.60 -17.49 16.77
CA VAL A 510 10.87 -17.06 17.97
C VAL A 510 11.09 -15.56 18.22
N PHE A 511 10.01 -14.78 18.18
CA PHE A 511 10.01 -13.37 18.59
C PHE A 511 9.68 -13.23 20.09
N LYS A 512 10.08 -12.12 20.72
CA LYS A 512 9.87 -11.92 22.17
C LYS A 512 8.42 -11.65 22.53
N LYS A 513 7.72 -10.90 21.68
CA LYS A 513 6.34 -10.43 21.92
C LYS A 513 5.60 -10.23 20.62
N CYS A 514 4.30 -10.47 20.62
CA CYS A 514 3.41 -10.13 19.52
C CYS A 514 2.28 -9.23 20.04
N GLU A 515 2.24 -7.98 19.58
CA GLU A 515 1.17 -7.03 19.87
C GLU A 515 0.18 -6.96 18.72
N VAL A 516 -1.10 -6.78 19.05
CA VAL A 516 -2.09 -6.33 18.08
C VAL A 516 -2.05 -4.81 18.09
N VAL A 517 -1.84 -4.23 16.92
CA VAL A 517 -1.70 -2.79 16.72
C VAL A 517 -2.74 -2.29 15.73
N SER A 518 -2.97 -0.99 15.73
CA SER A 518 -3.74 -0.31 14.69
C SER A 518 -3.01 -0.42 13.34
N MET A 519 -3.70 -0.09 12.25
CA MET A 519 -3.10 0.09 10.93
C MET A 519 -2.14 1.30 10.88
N ASP A 520 -2.19 2.20 11.87
CA ASP A 520 -1.21 3.28 12.08
C ASP A 520 0.01 2.86 12.93
N GLU A 521 0.05 1.58 13.33
CA GLU A 521 1.10 0.95 14.16
C GLU A 521 1.11 1.36 15.63
N ALA A 522 0.09 2.07 16.11
CA ALA A 522 -0.10 2.32 17.53
C ALA A 522 -0.62 1.07 18.29
N PRO A 523 -0.13 0.81 19.51
CA PRO A 523 -0.67 -0.24 20.37
C PRO A 523 -2.15 -0.01 20.68
N ILE A 524 -2.98 -1.05 20.50
CA ILE A 524 -4.42 -1.02 20.85
C ILE A 524 -4.77 -1.91 22.06
N GLY A 525 -3.74 -2.36 22.79
CA GLY A 525 -3.88 -3.11 24.05
C GLY A 525 -4.08 -4.63 23.93
N GLY A 526 -3.99 -5.19 22.72
CA GLY A 526 -4.07 -6.64 22.50
C GLY A 526 -2.68 -7.29 22.37
N THR A 527 -2.53 -8.51 22.87
CA THR A 527 -1.33 -9.34 22.65
C THR A 527 -1.72 -10.74 22.18
N VAL A 528 -0.91 -11.34 21.32
CA VAL A 528 -1.07 -12.74 20.90
C VAL A 528 0.03 -13.57 21.57
N ALA A 529 -0.36 -14.66 22.23
CA ALA A 529 0.59 -15.56 22.88
C ALA A 529 1.51 -16.22 21.85
N ILE A 530 2.80 -16.31 22.19
CA ILE A 530 3.84 -16.95 21.38
C ILE A 530 4.19 -18.28 22.03
N ASP A 531 4.16 -19.36 21.25
CA ASP A 531 4.74 -20.63 21.67
C ASP A 531 6.26 -20.46 21.83
N PRO A 532 6.83 -20.68 23.03
CA PRO A 532 8.25 -20.43 23.28
C PRO A 532 9.18 -21.41 22.55
N ALA A 533 8.68 -22.58 22.13
CA ALA A 533 9.47 -23.58 21.41
C ALA A 533 9.48 -23.34 19.90
N THR A 534 8.33 -22.95 19.33
CA THR A 534 8.18 -22.84 17.87
C THR A 534 8.04 -21.41 17.35
N GLY A 535 7.76 -20.44 18.23
CA GLY A 535 7.43 -19.06 17.83
C GLY A 535 6.01 -18.91 17.27
N THR A 536 5.23 -19.99 17.27
CA THR A 536 3.90 -20.03 16.65
C THR A 536 2.90 -19.13 17.39
N LEU A 537 2.09 -18.42 16.61
CA LEU A 537 0.98 -17.57 17.07
C LEU A 537 -0.34 -18.23 16.69
N LYS A 538 -1.29 -18.31 17.63
CA LYS A 538 -2.65 -18.78 17.36
C LYS A 538 -3.65 -17.70 17.74
N PHE A 539 -4.53 -17.32 16.81
CA PHE A 539 -5.56 -16.32 17.06
C PHE A 539 -6.79 -16.58 16.19
N LYS A 540 -7.92 -15.98 16.59
CA LYS A 540 -9.17 -16.01 15.84
C LYS A 540 -9.24 -14.79 14.93
N ALA A 541 -9.19 -14.98 13.62
CA ALA A 541 -9.43 -13.95 12.62
C ALA A 541 -10.95 -13.82 12.38
N THR A 542 -11.51 -12.63 12.60
CA THR A 542 -12.92 -12.35 12.28
C THR A 542 -13.10 -12.20 10.77
N ALA A 543 -14.27 -12.60 10.25
CA ALA A 543 -14.65 -12.45 8.84
C ALA A 543 -14.37 -11.02 8.34
N HIS A 544 -13.68 -10.91 7.19
CA HIS A 544 -13.32 -9.66 6.50
C HIS A 544 -12.54 -8.61 7.30
N ARG A 545 -12.20 -8.88 8.57
CA ARG A 545 -11.50 -7.94 9.43
C ARG A 545 -10.00 -8.00 9.18
N LEU A 546 -9.40 -6.84 8.94
CA LEU A 546 -7.96 -6.67 8.92
C LEU A 546 -7.40 -6.74 10.34
N ILE A 547 -6.34 -7.53 10.52
CA ILE A 547 -5.56 -7.60 11.76
C ILE A 547 -4.13 -7.17 11.46
N THR A 548 -3.59 -6.25 12.25
CA THR A 548 -2.18 -5.86 12.19
C THR A 548 -1.48 -6.36 13.44
N LEU A 549 -0.45 -7.17 13.23
CA LEU A 549 0.38 -7.75 14.28
C LEU A 549 1.78 -7.14 14.21
N TRP A 550 2.32 -6.77 15.36
CA TRP A 550 3.71 -6.38 15.50
C TRP A 550 4.46 -7.43 16.31
N LEU A 551 5.37 -8.15 15.66
CA LEU A 551 6.28 -9.07 16.30
C LEU A 551 7.57 -8.34 16.69
N HIS A 552 7.86 -8.26 17.97
CA HIS A 552 8.99 -7.52 18.53
C HIS A 552 10.21 -8.41 18.79
N ASP A 553 11.39 -7.81 18.57
CA ASP A 553 12.71 -8.45 18.70
C ASP A 553 13.24 -8.62 20.10
#